data_AF-A0A9D2FT15-F1
#
_entry.id   AF-A0A9D2FT15-F1
#
_cell.length_a   1.000
_cell.length_b   1.000
_cell.length_c   1.000
_cell.angle_alpha   90.00
_cell.angle_beta   90.00
_cell.angle_gamma   90.00
#
_symmetry.space_group_name_H-M   'P 1'
#
loop_
_entity.id
_entity.type
_entity.pdbx_description
1 polymer ?
#
loop_
_entity_poly.entity_id
_entity_poly.type
_entity_poly.pdbx_seq_one_letter_code
_entity_poly.pdbx_strand_id
1 'polypeptide(L)' 'KGKDYKRSMGKELEIRTYRPINREKEFYGILTAYDENSVTIDCEGGEMTFQKSDIALIRLAFDF' A
#
# COMPACT_ATOMS: atom_id res chain seq x y z
N LYS A 1 18.82 10.01 5.04
CA LYS A 1 18.14 8.71 5.28
C LYS A 1 16.93 8.67 4.34
N GLY A 2 17.06 8.07 3.16
CA GLY A 2 16.06 8.24 2.09
C GLY A 2 16.32 7.36 0.87
N LYS A 3 16.89 6.16 1.10
CA LYS A 3 17.46 5.32 0.04
C LYS A 3 16.82 3.92 -0.05
N ASP A 4 15.71 3.70 0.64
CA ASP A 4 15.01 2.41 0.66
C ASP A 4 13.76 2.39 -0.23
N TYR A 5 13.15 3.55 -0.52
CA TYR A 5 11.91 3.63 -1.29
C TYR A 5 12.02 3.20 -2.76
N LYS A 6 13.18 3.42 -3.40
CA LYS A 6 13.39 2.98 -4.79
C LYS A 6 13.52 1.47 -4.95
N ARG A 7 13.78 0.71 -3.87
CA ARG A 7 13.92 -0.76 -3.92
C ARG A 7 12.59 -1.50 -3.74
N SER A 8 11.54 -0.82 -3.33
CA SER A 8 10.21 -1.41 -3.09
C SER A 8 9.15 -0.99 -4.11
N MET A 9 9.45 -0.02 -4.98
CA MET A 9 8.58 0.28 -6.14
C MET A 9 8.45 -0.94 -7.03
N GLY A 10 7.22 -1.29 -7.41
CA GLY A 10 6.95 -2.50 -8.22
C GLY A 10 6.80 -3.78 -7.41
N LYS A 11 6.82 -3.74 -6.07
CA LYS A 11 6.50 -4.89 -5.22
C LYS A 11 5.03 -4.87 -4.81
N GLU A 12 4.45 -6.05 -4.72
CA GLU A 12 3.11 -6.22 -4.18
C GLU A 12 3.09 -5.94 -2.67
N LEU A 13 2.07 -5.20 -2.25
CA LEU A 13 1.80 -4.82 -0.88
C LEU A 13 0.43 -5.34 -0.45
N GLU A 14 0.37 -5.76 0.80
CA GLU A 14 -0.86 -5.96 1.56
C GLU A 14 -1.10 -4.72 2.42
N ILE A 15 -2.25 -4.08 2.25
CA ILE A 15 -2.73 -2.94 3.04
C ILE A 15 -4.00 -3.35 3.77
N ARG A 16 -3.97 -3.24 5.10
CA ARG A 16 -5.16 -3.37 5.94
C ARG A 16 -5.53 -2.03 6.54
N THR A 17 -6.81 -1.67 6.52
CA THR A 17 -7.32 -0.39 7.03
C THR A 17 -8.15 -0.59 8.30
N TYR A 18 -8.19 0.43 9.15
CA TYR A 18 -9.00 0.39 10.38
C TYR A 18 -10.49 0.41 10.07
N ARG A 19 -10.88 1.22 9.08
CA ARG A 19 -12.26 1.41 8.64
C ARG A 19 -12.46 0.74 7.28
N PRO A 20 -13.62 0.12 7.03
CA PRO A 20 -13.90 -0.46 5.73
C PRO A 20 -13.99 0.65 4.68
N ILE A 21 -13.25 0.48 3.59
CA ILE A 21 -13.34 1.30 2.37
C ILE A 21 -14.03 0.42 1.32
N ASN A 22 -15.11 0.88 0.71
CA ASN A 22 -15.88 0.08 -0.26
C ASN A 22 -16.34 -1.29 0.26
N ARG A 23 -16.62 -1.40 1.57
CA ARG A 23 -16.97 -2.65 2.30
C ARG A 23 -15.82 -3.64 2.49
N GLU A 24 -14.62 -3.32 2.04
CA GLU A 24 -13.41 -4.12 2.23
C GLU A 24 -12.44 -3.42 3.19
N LYS A 25 -11.62 -4.19 3.88
CA LYS A 25 -10.59 -3.67 4.80
C LYS A 25 -9.19 -4.09 4.40
N GLU A 26 -9.07 -4.98 3.44
CA GLU A 26 -7.83 -5.62 3.00
C GLU A 26 -7.69 -5.38 1.51
N PHE A 27 -6.55 -4.83 1.11
CA PHE A 27 -6.26 -4.43 -0.25
C PHE A 27 -4.88 -4.97 -0.63
N TYR A 28 -4.78 -5.49 -1.85
CA TYR A 28 -3.55 -6.05 -2.39
C TYR A 28 -3.25 -5.37 -3.72
N GLY A 29 -2.02 -4.91 -3.89
CA GLY A 29 -1.65 -4.22 -5.12
C GLY A 29 -0.19 -3.84 -5.17
N ILE A 30 0.26 -3.41 -6.34
CA ILE A 30 1.65 -3.04 -6.57
C ILE A 30 1.91 -1.63 -6.05
N LEU A 31 2.95 -1.44 -5.22
CA LEU A 31 3.35 -0.11 -4.78
C LEU A 31 3.77 0.75 -5.98
N THR A 32 2.97 1.76 -6.32
CA THR A 32 3.26 2.73 -7.39
C THR A 32 3.77 4.05 -6.84
N ALA A 33 3.24 4.52 -5.70
CA ALA A 33 3.73 5.72 -5.03
C ALA A 33 3.76 5.58 -3.50
N TYR A 34 4.75 6.21 -2.88
CA TYR A 34 4.88 6.26 -1.44
C TYR A 34 5.31 7.65 -1.02
N ASP A 35 4.45 8.32 -0.24
CA ASP A 35 4.73 9.63 0.33
C ASP A 35 4.92 9.52 1.84
N GLU A 36 5.24 10.64 2.50
CA GLU A 36 5.37 10.69 3.95
C GLU A 36 4.06 10.33 4.66
N ASN A 37 2.91 10.68 4.07
CA ASN A 37 1.58 10.51 4.68
C ASN A 37 0.66 9.54 3.94
N SER A 38 0.95 9.20 2.69
CA SER A 38 0.10 8.35 1.84
C SER A 38 0.88 7.21 1.20
N VAL A 39 0.13 6.19 0.81
CA VAL A 39 0.61 5.03 0.05
C VAL A 39 -0.36 4.80 -1.10
N THR A 40 0.16 4.67 -2.31
CA THR A 40 -0.63 4.38 -3.51
C THR A 40 -0.24 3.01 -4.03
N ILE A 41 -1.25 2.17 -4.24
CA ILE A 41 -1.10 0.85 -4.85
C ILE A 41 -1.94 0.76 -6.12
N ASP A 42 -1.46 0.03 -7.10
CA ASP A 42 -2.23 -0.38 -8.26
C ASP A 42 -2.88 -1.75 -7.98
N CYS A 43 -4.21 -1.76 -7.90
CA CYS A 43 -5.03 -2.96 -7.76
C CYS A 43 -5.58 -3.35 -9.15
N GLU A 44 -4.94 -4.31 -9.81
CA GLU A 44 -5.39 -4.87 -11.11
C GLU A 44 -5.74 -3.80 -12.16
N GLY A 45 -4.94 -2.72 -12.24
CA GLY A 45 -5.16 -1.59 -13.17
C GLY A 45 -6.01 -0.44 -12.62
N GLY A 46 -6.39 -0.48 -11.34
CA GLY A 46 -7.01 0.63 -10.61
C GLY A 46 -6.09 1.18 -9.52
N GLU A 47 -5.64 2.42 -9.67
CA GLU A 47 -4.84 3.09 -8.63
C GLU A 47 -5.70 3.46 -7.41
N MET A 48 -5.27 3.02 -6.23
CA MET A 48 -5.88 3.34 -4.95
C MET A 48 -4.88 3.99 -4.02
N THR A 49 -5.25 5.13 -3.45
CA THR A 49 -4.42 5.87 -2.49
C THR A 49 -5.00 5.80 -1.09
N PHE A 50 -4.17 5.41 -0.14
CA PHE A 50 -4.50 5.24 1.27
C PHE A 50 -3.67 6.20 2.13
N GLN A 51 -4.32 6.87 3.08
CA GLN A 51 -3.61 7.67 4.09
C GLN A 51 -3.06 6.75 5.18
N LYS A 52 -1.81 6.95 5.59
CA LYS A 52 -1.17 6.13 6.64
C LYS A 52 -1.90 6.21 7.99
N SER A 53 -2.62 7.30 8.25
CA SER A 53 -3.48 7.43 9.42
C SER A 53 -4.65 6.44 9.44
N ASP A 54 -5.10 5.98 8.27
CA ASP A 54 -6.22 5.05 8.10
C ASP A 54 -5.77 3.59 7.93
N ILE A 55 -4.47 3.39 7.67
CA ILE A 55 -3.84 2.08 7.52
C ILE A 55 -3.52 1.49 8.90
N ALA A 56 -4.02 0.30 9.16
CA ALA A 56 -3.72 -0.50 10.34
C ALA A 56 -2.45 -1.34 10.14
N LEU A 57 -2.21 -1.84 8.93
CA LEU A 57 -1.06 -2.68 8.60
C LEU A 57 -0.65 -2.46 7.15
N ILE A 58 0.65 -2.36 6.91
CA ILE A 58 1.24 -2.38 5.57
C ILE A 58 2.39 -3.39 5.55
N ARG A 59 2.36 -4.35 4.63
CA ARG A 59 3.40 -5.37 4.49
C ARG A 59 3.73 -5.61 3.01
N LEU A 60 5.00 -5.87 2.71
CA LEU A 60 5.39 -6.44 1.41
C LEU A 60 4.86 -7.87 1.33
N ALA A 61 4.10 -8.19 0.27
CA ALA A 61 3.45 -9.48 0.11
C ALA A 61 4.46 -10.64 -0.11
N PHE A 62 5.71 -10.32 -0.46
CA PHE A 62 6.79 -11.31 -0.61
C PHE A 62 7.55 -11.52 0.70
N ASP A 63 7.25 -12.65 1.35
CA ASP A 63 8.05 -13.25 2.41
C ASP A 63 8.07 -14.77 2.16
N PHE A 64 8.81 -15.22 1.12
CA PHE A 64 9.35 -16.58 0.98
C PHE A 64 10.45 -16.65 -0.10
#